data_AF-A0A7X4J6C7-F1
#
_entry.id   AF-A0A7X4J6C7-F1
#
_cell.length_a   1.000
_cell.length_b   1.000
_cell.length_c   1.000
_cell.angle_alpha   90.00
_cell.angle_beta   90.00
_cell.angle_gamma   90.00
#
_symmetry.space_group_name_H-M   'P 1'
#
loop_
_entity.id
_entity.type
_entity.pdbx_description
1 polymer ?
#
loop_
_entity_poly.entity_id
_entity_poly.type
_entity_poly.pdbx_seq_one_letter_code
_entity_poly.pdbx_strand_id
1 'polypeptide(L)'
;MLPSDGRYPPMYKGKAQTRCTSTIGHLLLFNILNVCCLPVTHVYRPHSGSALRAARCSVGAMGVVLEVTLPCVPQYYVRERSVWRRDLDAVLAGEGKAPLQQFYLMPHAWTWLVHERSVADENRRTGGAALYRLYWLAVIDVLLHLCVKFSASLMRSRRLVHLLYRRLLPAFIFPRWCVTDRSDRQLLMRHDLFRHLEMEAFVTRQHLAAAVDLVVEALRRADERGSYVHHYPICIRRVLPDDTLISMASCHGLEEQDWYAISLITLTEPREPFRRVVAALADRMSSLLGARLHWGKWFPPGGAGVERGYPGLGEFEATCRAFDPRGVFRNRFLRRVLLRRK
;
A
#
# COMPACT_ATOMS: atom_id res chain seq x y z
N MET A 1 -26.48 -6.29 10.91
CA MET A 1 -26.54 -4.82 10.79
C MET A 1 -25.17 -4.29 11.15
N LEU A 2 -24.45 -3.69 10.20
CA LEU A 2 -23.18 -3.02 10.50
C LEU A 2 -23.50 -1.69 11.20
N PRO A 3 -22.73 -1.26 12.22
CA PRO A 3 -22.92 0.04 12.85
C PRO A 3 -22.73 1.14 11.81
N SER A 4 -23.65 2.11 11.82
CA SER A 4 -23.57 3.33 11.02
C SER A 4 -22.60 4.31 11.68
N ASP A 5 -21.32 3.96 11.72
CA ASP A 5 -20.30 4.93 12.09
C ASP A 5 -20.05 5.80 10.86
N GLY A 6 -20.19 7.12 11.01
CA GLY A 6 -20.00 8.14 9.95
C GLY A 6 -18.62 8.23 9.32
N ARG A 7 -17.84 7.13 9.34
CA ARG A 7 -16.51 6.95 8.74
C ARG A 7 -16.56 6.71 7.22
N TYR A 8 -17.75 6.41 6.69
CA TYR A 8 -18.05 6.38 5.26
C TYR A 8 -19.15 7.42 4.96
N PRO A 9 -19.12 8.13 3.81
CA PRO A 9 -20.24 8.99 3.42
C PRO A 9 -21.54 8.17 3.39
N PRO A 10 -22.70 8.77 3.70
CA PRO A 10 -23.97 8.06 3.88
C PRO A 10 -24.42 7.42 2.55
N MET A 11 -23.93 6.21 2.25
CA MET A 11 -24.27 5.43 1.06
C MET A 11 -25.17 4.23 1.40
N TYR A 12 -25.98 4.32 2.45
CA TYR A 12 -26.82 3.22 2.92
C TYR A 12 -28.29 3.62 3.08
N LYS A 13 -29.02 3.62 1.96
CA LYS A 13 -30.46 3.28 1.92
C LYS A 13 -30.77 2.59 0.59
N GLY A 14 -30.62 1.27 0.52
CA GLY A 14 -31.05 0.50 -0.64
C GLY A 14 -30.60 -0.96 -0.58
N LYS A 15 -31.56 -1.88 -0.47
CA LYS A 15 -31.34 -3.32 -0.73
C LYS A 15 -31.16 -3.48 -2.23
N ALA A 16 -29.94 -3.74 -2.70
CA ALA A 16 -29.71 -4.27 -4.04
C ALA A 16 -28.62 -5.36 -3.94
N GLN A 17 -29.08 -6.61 -3.90
CA GLN A 17 -28.24 -7.79 -3.93
C GLN A 17 -28.02 -8.15 -5.41
N THR A 18 -27.01 -7.57 -6.04
CA THR A 18 -26.61 -7.94 -7.40
C THR A 18 -25.41 -8.88 -7.34
N ARG A 19 -25.62 -10.16 -7.70
CA ARG A 19 -24.52 -11.10 -7.96
C ARG A 19 -23.71 -10.57 -9.14
N CYS A 20 -22.43 -10.26 -8.92
CA CYS A 20 -21.48 -10.00 -9.98
C CYS A 20 -20.55 -11.21 -10.09
N THR A 21 -20.81 -12.08 -11.06
CA THR A 21 -19.88 -13.16 -11.43
C THR A 21 -18.88 -12.58 -12.42
N SER A 22 -17.64 -12.28 -11.99
CA SER A 22 -16.53 -12.06 -12.92
C SER A 22 -15.65 -13.29 -12.96
N THR A 23 -15.61 -13.93 -14.12
CA THR A 23 -14.75 -15.07 -14.41
C THR A 23 -13.33 -14.56 -14.63
N ILE A 24 -12.46 -14.63 -13.62
CA ILE A 24 -11.01 -14.42 -13.79
C ILE A 24 -10.40 -15.78 -14.19
N GLY A 25 -10.62 -16.20 -15.43
CA GLY A 25 -9.77 -17.17 -16.13
C GLY A 25 -8.90 -16.37 -17.08
N HIS A 26 -7.57 -16.41 -17.03
CA HIS A 26 -6.83 -17.50 -17.68
C HIS A 26 -5.32 -17.52 -17.34
N LEU A 27 -4.83 -16.78 -16.33
CA LEU A 27 -3.38 -16.63 -16.08
C LEU A 27 -2.84 -17.28 -14.80
N LEU A 28 -3.70 -17.88 -13.98
CA LEU A 28 -3.30 -18.66 -12.78
C LEU A 28 -3.09 -20.16 -13.05
N LEU A 29 -3.50 -20.67 -14.22
CA LEU A 29 -3.47 -22.11 -14.50
C LEU A 29 -2.06 -22.70 -14.69
N PHE A 30 -1.06 -21.90 -15.07
CA PHE A 30 0.25 -22.45 -15.43
C PHE A 30 1.18 -22.77 -14.26
N ASN A 31 0.89 -22.30 -13.04
CA ASN A 31 1.66 -22.65 -11.83
C ASN A 31 0.92 -23.55 -10.83
N ILE A 32 -0.35 -23.89 -11.11
CA ILE A 32 -1.13 -24.82 -10.27
C ILE A 32 -0.92 -26.28 -10.70
N LEU A 33 -0.47 -26.53 -11.94
CA LEU A 33 -0.36 -27.88 -12.49
C LEU A 33 0.64 -28.81 -11.76
N ASN A 34 1.62 -28.28 -11.02
CA ASN A 34 2.49 -29.10 -10.17
C ASN A 34 1.97 -29.31 -8.73
N VAL A 35 0.85 -28.66 -8.35
CA VAL A 35 0.15 -28.93 -7.08
C VAL A 35 -0.98 -29.96 -7.28
N CYS A 36 -1.37 -30.23 -8.54
CA CYS A 36 -2.48 -31.11 -8.90
C CYS A 36 -2.28 -32.61 -8.58
N CYS A 37 -1.11 -33.05 -8.09
CA CYS A 37 -0.87 -34.45 -7.74
C CYS A 37 -0.93 -34.75 -6.23
N LEU A 38 -1.21 -33.75 -5.39
CA LEU A 38 -1.48 -33.98 -3.97
C LEU A 38 -3.00 -33.92 -3.75
N PRO A 39 -3.62 -34.95 -3.14
CA PRO A 39 -5.03 -34.89 -2.82
C PRO A 39 -5.28 -33.68 -1.90
N VAL A 40 -6.23 -32.82 -2.27
CA VAL A 40 -6.76 -31.79 -1.36
C VAL A 40 -7.37 -32.53 -0.18
N THR A 41 -6.66 -32.55 0.94
CA THR A 41 -7.03 -33.37 2.10
C THR A 41 -8.24 -32.77 2.83
N HIS A 42 -8.34 -31.44 2.88
CA HIS A 42 -9.45 -30.73 3.55
C HIS A 42 -9.75 -29.38 2.87
N VAL A 43 -11.03 -29.04 2.76
CA VAL A 43 -11.52 -27.71 2.32
C VAL A 43 -12.32 -27.09 3.47
N TYR A 44 -11.96 -25.86 3.83
CA TYR A 44 -12.63 -25.12 4.90
C TYR A 44 -13.32 -23.88 4.33
N ARG A 45 -14.48 -23.52 4.89
CA ARG A 45 -15.21 -22.29 4.55
C ARG A 45 -15.51 -21.50 5.83
N PRO A 46 -14.53 -20.73 6.36
CA PRO A 46 -14.75 -19.92 7.57
C PRO A 46 -15.80 -18.83 7.32
N HIS A 47 -16.81 -18.74 8.17
CA HIS A 47 -17.87 -17.71 8.09
C HIS A 47 -17.77 -16.64 9.19
N SER A 48 -17.07 -16.93 10.29
CA SER A 48 -16.88 -16.01 11.42
C SER A 48 -15.69 -16.44 12.29
N GLY A 49 -15.42 -15.66 13.35
CA GLY A 49 -14.45 -16.03 14.39
C GLY A 49 -12.98 -15.95 13.97
N SER A 50 -12.13 -16.56 14.78
CA SER A 50 -10.67 -16.58 14.63
C SER A 50 -10.22 -17.09 13.26
N ALA A 51 -10.85 -18.16 12.76
CA ALA A 51 -10.56 -18.75 11.46
C ALA A 51 -10.76 -17.74 10.31
N LEU A 52 -11.87 -16.98 10.31
CA LEU A 52 -12.10 -15.97 9.28
C LEU A 52 -11.15 -14.78 9.45
N ARG A 53 -10.91 -14.30 10.68
CA ARG A 53 -10.00 -13.18 10.96
C ARG A 53 -8.56 -13.49 10.54
N ALA A 54 -8.11 -14.72 10.75
CA ALA A 54 -6.81 -15.22 10.30
C ALA A 54 -6.77 -15.36 8.77
N ALA A 55 -7.81 -15.93 8.17
CA ALA A 55 -7.87 -16.17 6.73
C ALA A 55 -7.83 -14.88 5.90
N ARG A 56 -8.46 -13.80 6.39
CA ARG A 56 -8.46 -12.46 5.75
C ARG A 56 -7.06 -11.88 5.54
N CYS A 57 -6.10 -12.22 6.41
CA CYS A 57 -4.70 -11.89 6.23
C CYS A 57 -3.81 -13.07 6.65
N SER A 58 -3.78 -14.11 5.83
CA SER A 58 -3.07 -15.36 6.18
C SER A 58 -1.64 -15.43 5.67
N VAL A 59 -1.27 -14.57 4.71
CA VAL A 59 0.03 -14.60 4.00
C VAL A 59 0.45 -16.00 3.51
N GLY A 60 -0.55 -16.83 3.18
CA GLY A 60 -0.40 -18.22 2.74
C GLY A 60 -0.20 -19.25 3.86
N ALA A 61 -0.12 -18.83 5.13
CA ALA A 61 0.18 -19.70 6.26
C ALA A 61 -0.94 -20.70 6.62
N MET A 62 -2.18 -20.41 6.20
CA MET A 62 -3.33 -21.29 6.42
C MET A 62 -3.61 -22.25 5.26
N GLY A 63 -2.89 -22.11 4.14
CA GLY A 63 -3.14 -22.85 2.91
C GLY A 63 -3.41 -21.98 1.71
N VAL A 64 -4.00 -22.59 0.67
CA VAL A 64 -4.35 -21.95 -0.59
C VAL A 64 -5.80 -21.50 -0.54
N VAL A 65 -6.05 -20.23 -0.87
CA VAL A 65 -7.41 -19.70 -1.03
C VAL A 65 -7.96 -20.18 -2.36
N LEU A 66 -9.03 -20.98 -2.33
CA LEU A 66 -9.69 -21.50 -3.53
C LEU A 66 -10.83 -20.58 -4.01
N GLU A 67 -11.56 -19.96 -3.08
CA GLU A 67 -12.71 -19.12 -3.35
C GLU A 67 -12.83 -18.02 -2.28
N VAL A 68 -13.25 -16.83 -2.68
CA VAL A 68 -13.59 -15.72 -1.75
C VAL A 68 -14.87 -15.05 -2.22
N THR A 69 -15.74 -14.70 -1.27
CA THR A 69 -16.90 -13.85 -1.52
C THR A 69 -16.65 -12.48 -0.91
N LEU A 70 -16.70 -11.43 -1.73
CA LEU A 70 -16.49 -10.04 -1.31
C LEU A 70 -17.80 -9.26 -1.39
N PRO A 71 -18.15 -8.43 -0.38
CA PRO A 71 -19.24 -7.49 -0.51
C PRO A 71 -18.88 -6.39 -1.53
N CYS A 72 -19.77 -6.14 -2.48
CA CYS A 72 -19.59 -5.10 -3.50
C CYS A 72 -20.49 -3.90 -3.19
N VAL A 73 -19.97 -2.69 -3.40
CA VAL A 73 -20.76 -1.46 -3.40
C VAL A 73 -21.26 -1.14 -4.81
N PRO A 74 -22.35 -0.37 -4.96
CA PRO A 74 -22.74 0.16 -6.26
C PRO A 74 -21.61 0.96 -6.90
N GLN A 75 -21.51 0.88 -8.23
CA GLN A 75 -20.53 1.67 -8.97
C GLN A 75 -20.78 3.17 -8.75
N TYR A 76 -19.73 3.88 -8.36
CA TYR A 76 -19.73 5.34 -8.19
C TYR A 76 -18.59 6.00 -8.98
N TYR A 77 -18.63 7.33 -9.06
CA TYR A 77 -17.63 8.14 -9.74
C TYR A 77 -16.78 8.91 -8.73
N VAL A 78 -15.51 9.09 -9.04
CA VAL A 78 -14.53 9.80 -8.22
C VAL A 78 -14.12 11.05 -8.96
N ARG A 79 -14.25 12.19 -8.28
CA ARG A 79 -13.67 13.46 -8.69
C ARG A 79 -12.23 13.50 -8.19
N GLU A 80 -11.28 13.78 -9.08
CA GLU A 80 -9.86 13.90 -8.76
C GLU A 80 -9.29 15.23 -9.26
N ARG A 81 -8.43 15.82 -8.43
CA ARG A 81 -7.48 16.86 -8.87
C ARG A 81 -6.17 16.72 -8.11
N SER A 82 -5.07 17.11 -8.75
CA SER A 82 -3.75 17.15 -8.11
C SER A 82 -3.51 18.55 -7.52
N VAL A 83 -3.06 18.65 -6.28
CA VAL A 83 -2.78 19.95 -5.65
C VAL A 83 -1.50 19.91 -4.83
N TRP A 84 -0.70 20.97 -4.94
CA TRP A 84 0.50 21.13 -4.12
C TRP A 84 0.13 21.63 -2.71
N ARG A 85 0.86 21.13 -1.72
CA ARG A 85 0.80 21.56 -0.31
C ARG A 85 2.21 21.81 0.22
N ARG A 86 2.32 22.73 1.18
CA ARG A 86 3.60 23.13 1.76
C ARG A 86 4.08 22.15 2.83
N ASP A 87 3.16 21.67 3.65
CA ASP A 87 3.43 20.86 4.82
C ASP A 87 2.37 19.76 5.00
N LEU A 88 2.65 18.83 5.91
CA LEU A 88 1.77 17.72 6.23
C LEU A 88 0.45 18.20 6.83
N ASP A 89 0.46 19.24 7.68
CA ASP A 89 -0.78 19.74 8.31
C ASP A 89 -1.79 20.23 7.27
N ALA A 90 -1.33 20.94 6.23
CA ALA A 90 -2.17 21.37 5.12
C ALA A 90 -2.66 20.21 4.23
N VAL A 91 -1.94 19.08 4.19
CA VAL A 91 -2.41 17.83 3.57
C VAL A 91 -3.51 17.21 4.41
N LEU A 92 -3.30 17.11 5.72
CA LEU A 92 -4.21 16.46 6.66
C LEU A 92 -5.51 17.25 6.86
N ALA A 93 -5.46 18.59 6.81
CA ALA A 93 -6.64 19.45 6.83
C ALA A 93 -7.58 19.20 5.63
N GLY A 94 -7.07 18.61 4.54
CA GLY A 94 -7.84 18.29 3.33
C GLY A 94 -8.69 17.02 3.43
N GLU A 95 -8.42 16.12 4.39
CA GLU A 95 -9.01 14.77 4.42
C GLU A 95 -10.52 14.75 4.55
N GLY A 96 -11.10 15.69 5.32
CA GLY A 96 -12.55 15.78 5.45
C GLY A 96 -13.26 16.07 4.12
N LYS A 97 -12.60 16.80 3.21
CA LYS A 97 -13.14 17.13 1.88
C LYS A 97 -12.78 16.09 0.82
N ALA A 98 -11.64 15.41 0.99
CA ALA A 98 -11.11 14.43 0.07
C ALA A 98 -10.78 13.11 0.80
N PRO A 99 -11.79 12.34 1.25
CA PRO A 99 -11.57 11.18 2.12
C PRO A 99 -10.84 10.02 1.43
N LEU A 100 -10.81 10.01 0.09
CA LEU A 100 -10.13 9.02 -0.76
C LEU A 100 -8.72 9.50 -1.18
N GLN A 101 -8.20 10.56 -0.56
CA GLN A 101 -6.95 11.15 -0.99
C GLN A 101 -5.76 10.19 -0.87
N GLN A 102 -4.82 10.37 -1.78
CA GLN A 102 -3.49 9.81 -1.71
C GLN A 102 -2.51 10.95 -1.93
N PHE A 103 -1.42 10.98 -1.17
CA PHE A 103 -0.47 12.07 -1.25
C PHE A 103 0.96 11.56 -1.34
N TYR A 104 1.82 12.37 -1.92
CA TYR A 104 3.16 12.01 -2.32
C TYR A 104 4.12 13.08 -1.81
N LEU A 105 5.14 12.66 -1.09
CA LEU A 105 6.23 13.52 -0.70
C LEU A 105 7.31 13.45 -1.78
N MET A 106 7.58 14.58 -2.45
CA MET A 106 8.57 14.67 -3.51
C MET A 106 9.97 14.72 -2.91
N PRO A 107 10.86 13.76 -3.20
CA PRO A 107 12.22 13.77 -2.64
C PRO A 107 12.98 15.01 -3.11
N HIS A 108 13.90 15.50 -2.28
CA HIS A 108 14.79 16.66 -2.56
C HIS A 108 14.12 18.03 -2.65
N ALA A 109 12.87 18.10 -3.11
CA ALA A 109 12.02 19.28 -2.99
C ALA A 109 11.34 19.33 -1.61
N TRP A 110 11.03 18.15 -1.05
CA TRP A 110 10.30 17.99 0.21
C TRP A 110 8.95 18.72 0.21
N THR A 111 8.31 18.75 -0.96
CA THR A 111 6.98 19.32 -1.19
C THR A 111 5.95 18.22 -1.35
N TRP A 112 4.70 18.53 -1.02
CA TRP A 112 3.60 17.57 -1.04
C TRP A 112 2.77 17.74 -2.29
N LEU A 113 2.60 16.65 -3.04
CA LEU A 113 1.59 16.54 -4.09
C LEU A 113 0.44 15.70 -3.56
N VAL A 114 -0.77 16.23 -3.56
CA VAL A 114 -1.97 15.55 -3.07
C VAL A 114 -2.89 15.27 -4.25
N HIS A 115 -3.33 14.02 -4.38
CA HIS A 115 -4.50 13.70 -5.20
C HIS A 115 -5.72 13.84 -4.31
N GLU A 116 -6.37 14.99 -4.40
CA GLU A 116 -7.65 15.19 -3.73
C GLU A 116 -8.71 14.39 -4.47
N ARG A 117 -9.25 13.37 -3.78
CA ARG A 117 -10.24 12.45 -4.31
C ARG A 117 -11.46 12.42 -3.42
N SER A 118 -12.63 12.60 -4.02
CA SER A 118 -13.93 12.45 -3.36
C SER A 118 -14.90 11.72 -4.26
N VAL A 119 -15.95 11.14 -3.67
CA VAL A 119 -17.10 10.67 -4.47
C VAL A 119 -17.70 11.90 -5.17
N ALA A 120 -18.01 11.77 -6.45
CA ALA A 120 -18.64 12.83 -7.23
C ALA A 120 -20.15 12.88 -6.98
N ASP A 121 -20.73 14.08 -7.05
CA ASP A 121 -22.17 14.29 -6.86
C ASP A 121 -23.00 13.67 -8.00
N GLU A 122 -22.40 13.56 -9.20
CA GLU A 122 -23.04 13.04 -10.39
C GLU A 122 -22.30 11.81 -10.94
N ASN A 123 -23.07 10.81 -11.38
CA ASN A 123 -22.54 9.58 -11.97
C ASN A 123 -22.20 9.73 -13.47
N ARG A 124 -21.39 10.74 -13.82
CA ARG A 124 -20.95 10.97 -15.20
C ARG A 124 -19.47 11.34 -15.29
N ARG A 125 -18.86 11.02 -16.43
CA ARG A 125 -17.48 11.42 -16.74
C ARG A 125 -17.43 12.89 -17.11
N THR A 126 -16.45 13.62 -16.57
CA THR A 126 -16.22 15.04 -16.89
C THR A 126 -14.73 15.36 -16.94
N GLY A 127 -14.39 16.58 -17.39
CA GLY A 127 -13.02 17.09 -17.35
C GLY A 127 -12.06 16.38 -18.32
N GLY A 128 -12.55 15.74 -19.38
CA GLY A 128 -11.67 15.02 -20.31
C GLY A 128 -10.97 13.82 -19.69
N ALA A 129 -11.65 13.07 -18.81
CA ALA A 129 -11.09 11.92 -18.08
C ALA A 129 -10.29 10.94 -18.97
N ALA A 130 -10.71 10.70 -20.22
CA ALA A 130 -9.96 9.84 -21.13
C ALA A 130 -8.58 10.40 -21.51
N LEU A 131 -8.52 11.70 -21.82
CA LEU A 131 -7.26 12.40 -22.10
C LEU A 131 -6.39 12.49 -20.84
N TYR A 132 -7.00 12.71 -19.67
CA TYR A 132 -6.29 12.71 -18.40
C TYR A 132 -5.62 11.37 -18.09
N ARG A 133 -6.31 10.24 -18.34
CA ARG A 133 -5.69 8.90 -18.20
C ARG A 133 -4.54 8.69 -19.18
N LEU A 134 -4.67 9.18 -20.43
CA LEU A 134 -3.58 9.10 -21.41
C LEU A 134 -2.38 9.95 -20.97
N TYR A 135 -2.63 11.16 -20.46
CA TYR A 135 -1.61 12.02 -19.86
C TYR A 135 -0.91 11.32 -18.69
N TRP A 136 -1.66 10.71 -17.77
CA TRP A 136 -1.08 9.97 -16.63
C TRP A 136 -0.21 8.82 -17.08
N LEU A 137 -0.69 8.01 -18.04
CA LEU A 137 0.08 6.92 -18.61
C LEU A 137 1.39 7.42 -19.25
N ALA A 138 1.30 8.45 -20.09
CA ALA A 138 2.46 8.95 -20.82
C ALA A 138 3.48 9.64 -19.89
N VAL A 139 3.00 10.49 -18.97
CA VAL A 139 3.84 11.37 -18.16
C VAL A 139 4.33 10.68 -16.89
N ILE A 140 3.42 10.04 -16.15
CA ILE A 140 3.77 9.48 -14.84
C ILE A 140 4.16 8.02 -14.95
N ASP A 141 3.37 7.19 -15.64
CA ASP A 141 3.70 5.76 -15.74
C ASP A 141 4.91 5.52 -16.65
N VAL A 142 5.13 6.32 -17.70
CA VAL A 142 6.25 6.15 -18.64
C VAL A 142 7.36 7.19 -18.46
N LEU A 143 7.10 8.47 -18.74
CA LEU A 143 8.16 9.49 -18.81
C LEU A 143 8.93 9.66 -17.49
N LEU A 144 8.22 9.78 -16.35
CA LEU A 144 8.85 9.86 -15.03
C LEU A 144 9.79 8.66 -14.79
N HIS A 145 9.34 7.44 -15.07
CA HIS A 145 10.14 6.23 -14.88
C HIS A 145 11.37 6.20 -15.78
N LEU A 146 11.23 6.63 -17.05
CA LEU A 146 12.36 6.77 -17.98
C LEU A 146 13.36 7.82 -17.48
N CYS A 147 12.91 8.98 -17.02
CA CYS A 147 13.76 10.02 -16.45
C CYS A 147 14.48 9.53 -15.17
N VAL A 148 13.81 8.77 -14.31
CA VAL A 148 14.41 8.17 -13.12
C VAL A 148 15.44 7.12 -13.51
N LYS A 149 15.14 6.23 -14.46
CA LYS A 149 16.11 5.24 -14.97
C LYS A 149 17.33 5.93 -15.61
N PHE A 150 17.10 6.95 -16.42
CA PHE A 150 18.16 7.73 -17.03
C PHE A 150 19.06 8.40 -15.97
N SER A 151 18.47 9.16 -15.05
CA SER A 151 19.23 9.92 -14.06
C SER A 151 19.89 9.04 -12.99
N ALA A 152 19.18 8.06 -12.44
CA ALA A 152 19.62 7.27 -11.29
C ALA A 152 20.30 5.94 -11.68
N SER A 153 19.94 5.32 -12.81
CA SER A 153 20.51 4.01 -13.23
C SER A 153 21.59 4.13 -14.29
N LEU A 154 21.34 4.92 -15.36
CA LEU A 154 22.26 5.06 -16.49
C LEU A 154 23.37 6.08 -16.19
N MET A 155 22.99 7.33 -15.88
CA MET A 155 23.92 8.41 -15.57
C MET A 155 24.46 8.35 -14.14
N ARG A 156 23.74 7.66 -13.24
CA ARG A 156 24.05 7.52 -11.80
C ARG A 156 24.39 8.87 -11.15
N SER A 157 23.67 9.92 -11.52
CA SER A 157 24.00 11.30 -11.15
C SER A 157 23.01 11.85 -10.14
N ARG A 158 23.49 12.09 -8.92
CA ARG A 158 22.70 12.75 -7.85
C ARG A 158 22.17 14.11 -8.27
N ARG A 159 22.98 14.89 -9.00
CA ARG A 159 22.61 16.23 -9.47
C ARG A 159 21.43 16.17 -10.44
N LEU A 160 21.40 15.15 -11.32
CA LEU A 160 20.28 14.96 -12.25
C LEU A 160 19.01 14.50 -11.52
N VAL A 161 19.12 13.64 -10.51
CA VAL A 161 17.98 13.26 -9.67
C VAL A 161 17.42 14.48 -8.93
N HIS A 162 18.30 15.31 -8.35
CA HIS A 162 17.89 16.56 -7.69
C HIS A 162 17.20 17.52 -8.68
N LEU A 163 17.76 17.70 -9.88
CA LEU A 163 17.17 18.56 -10.92
C LEU A 163 15.78 18.05 -11.34
N LEU A 164 15.64 16.73 -11.53
CA LEU A 164 14.38 16.10 -11.90
C LEU A 164 13.28 16.45 -10.90
N TYR A 165 13.51 16.24 -9.61
CA TYR A 165 12.47 16.46 -8.60
C TYR A 165 12.27 17.93 -8.21
N ARG A 166 13.33 18.75 -8.21
CA ARG A 166 13.23 20.16 -7.79
C ARG A 166 12.70 21.07 -8.89
N ARG A 167 12.85 20.71 -10.17
CA ARG A 167 12.53 21.61 -11.29
C ARG A 167 11.67 20.95 -12.38
N LEU A 168 12.04 19.75 -12.84
CA LEU A 168 11.39 19.17 -14.03
C LEU A 168 10.01 18.61 -13.69
N LEU A 169 9.91 17.69 -12.72
CA LEU A 169 8.67 17.00 -12.39
C LEU A 169 7.51 17.96 -12.06
N PRO A 170 7.69 19.01 -11.24
CA PRO A 170 6.59 19.94 -10.95
C PRO A 170 6.02 20.65 -12.19
N ALA A 171 6.84 20.89 -13.23
CA ALA A 171 6.39 21.55 -14.46
C ALA A 171 5.45 20.68 -15.31
N PHE A 172 5.48 19.36 -15.10
CA PHE A 172 4.60 18.42 -15.81
C PHE A 172 3.33 18.06 -15.05
N ILE A 173 3.12 18.61 -13.85
CA ILE A 173 1.89 18.43 -13.07
C ILE A 173 0.95 19.60 -13.35
N PHE A 174 -0.31 19.32 -13.67
CA PHE A 174 -1.33 20.33 -14.00
C PHE A 174 -2.41 20.42 -12.91
N PRO A 175 -2.25 21.27 -11.87
CA PRO A 175 -3.11 21.22 -10.69
C PRO A 175 -4.56 21.66 -10.92
N ARG A 176 -4.80 22.41 -12.01
CA ARG A 176 -6.13 22.92 -12.37
C ARG A 176 -6.96 21.89 -13.13
N TRP A 177 -6.36 20.78 -13.57
CA TRP A 177 -7.09 19.74 -14.29
C TRP A 177 -7.88 18.90 -13.29
N CYS A 178 -9.17 19.18 -13.21
CA CYS A 178 -10.10 18.38 -12.42
C CYS A 178 -10.86 17.43 -13.32
N VAL A 179 -10.89 16.16 -12.96
CA VAL A 179 -11.59 15.12 -13.72
C VAL A 179 -12.55 14.36 -12.84
N THR A 180 -13.61 13.82 -13.45
CA THR A 180 -14.47 12.82 -12.81
C THR A 180 -14.48 11.59 -13.70
N ASP A 181 -14.20 10.42 -13.12
CA ASP A 181 -14.30 9.12 -13.79
C ASP A 181 -14.82 8.04 -12.84
N ARG A 182 -15.12 6.89 -13.41
CA ARG A 182 -15.53 5.71 -12.66
C ARG A 182 -14.49 5.30 -11.62
N SER A 183 -14.93 4.96 -10.41
CA SER A 183 -14.07 4.55 -9.29
C SER A 183 -13.09 3.42 -9.63
N ASP A 184 -13.53 2.38 -10.34
CA ASP A 184 -12.71 1.25 -10.82
C ASP A 184 -11.59 1.65 -11.80
N ARG A 185 -11.65 2.83 -12.41
CA ARG A 185 -10.59 3.36 -13.28
C ARG A 185 -9.77 4.45 -12.62
N GLN A 186 -10.42 5.29 -11.82
CA GLN A 186 -9.78 6.46 -11.19
C GLN A 186 -8.90 6.09 -9.99
N LEU A 187 -9.22 4.98 -9.30
CA LEU A 187 -8.51 4.54 -8.10
C LEU A 187 -7.40 3.51 -8.37
N LEU A 188 -7.18 3.14 -9.63
CA LEU A 188 -6.14 2.19 -10.03
C LEU A 188 -4.99 2.92 -10.74
N MET A 189 -3.76 2.55 -10.39
CA MET A 189 -2.54 2.98 -11.07
C MET A 189 -1.86 1.78 -11.72
N ARG A 190 -1.21 1.95 -12.88
CA ARG A 190 -0.49 0.88 -13.59
C ARG A 190 0.98 0.83 -13.17
N HIS A 191 1.26 0.19 -12.03
CA HIS A 191 2.61 0.09 -11.46
C HIS A 191 3.45 -1.08 -12.02
N ASP A 192 2.96 -1.80 -13.03
CA ASP A 192 3.53 -3.05 -13.54
C ASP A 192 4.57 -2.86 -14.66
N LEU A 193 4.65 -1.67 -15.27
CA LEU A 193 5.54 -1.41 -16.42
C LEU A 193 7.04 -1.48 -16.08
N PHE A 194 7.42 -1.16 -14.84
CA PHE A 194 8.82 -1.10 -14.42
C PHE A 194 9.07 -1.93 -13.16
N ARG A 195 9.99 -2.89 -13.26
CA ARG A 195 10.41 -3.69 -12.10
C ARG A 195 11.09 -2.80 -11.06
N HIS A 196 10.57 -2.83 -9.85
CA HIS A 196 11.07 -2.06 -8.71
C HIS A 196 11.25 -2.94 -7.46
N LEU A 197 11.83 -2.37 -6.40
CA LEU A 197 11.72 -2.86 -5.03
C LEU A 197 10.99 -1.81 -4.20
N GLU A 198 10.15 -2.25 -3.28
CA GLU A 198 9.41 -1.37 -2.39
C GLU A 198 9.51 -1.86 -0.96
N MET A 199 9.66 -0.94 -0.01
CA MET A 199 9.41 -1.13 1.42
C MET A 199 8.23 -0.24 1.79
N GLU A 200 7.26 -0.77 2.53
CA GLU A 200 6.08 -0.01 2.97
C GLU A 200 5.89 -0.25 4.47
N ALA A 201 5.73 0.84 5.22
CA ALA A 201 5.53 0.83 6.66
C ALA A 201 4.23 1.54 7.03
N PHE A 202 3.51 0.99 8.01
CA PHE A 202 2.24 1.48 8.49
C PHE A 202 2.42 2.09 9.87
N VAL A 203 1.96 3.32 10.04
CA VAL A 203 1.96 4.02 11.32
C VAL A 203 0.57 4.55 11.61
N THR A 204 0.25 4.73 12.89
CA THR A 204 -1.02 5.29 13.32
C THR A 204 -1.04 6.80 13.07
N ARG A 205 -2.24 7.41 12.99
CA ARG A 205 -2.40 8.85 12.74
C ARG A 205 -1.49 9.73 13.61
N GLN A 206 -1.43 9.46 14.92
CA GLN A 206 -0.63 10.24 15.87
C GLN A 206 0.87 10.21 15.59
N HIS A 207 1.37 9.15 14.95
CA HIS A 207 2.79 8.97 14.66
C HIS A 207 3.19 9.35 13.23
N LEU A 208 2.23 9.77 12.39
CA LEU A 208 2.50 10.06 10.97
C LEU A 208 3.55 11.17 10.78
N ALA A 209 3.43 12.27 11.52
CA ALA A 209 4.39 13.38 11.42
C ALA A 209 5.82 12.92 11.76
N ALA A 210 5.98 12.26 12.91
CA ALA A 210 7.28 11.71 13.35
C ALA A 210 7.83 10.67 12.35
N ALA A 211 6.97 9.83 11.77
CA ALA A 211 7.38 8.86 10.77
C ALA A 211 7.91 9.52 9.49
N VAL A 212 7.24 10.57 9.01
CA VAL A 212 7.69 11.35 7.86
C VAL A 212 9.02 12.04 8.15
N ASP A 213 9.19 12.62 9.33
CA ASP A 213 10.45 13.25 9.73
C ASP A 213 11.60 12.24 9.75
N LEU A 214 11.39 11.03 10.28
CA LEU A 214 12.37 9.95 10.24
C LEU A 214 12.74 9.56 8.80
N VAL A 215 11.75 9.46 7.91
CA VAL A 215 11.97 9.18 6.48
C VAL A 215 12.84 10.27 5.86
N VAL A 216 12.47 11.54 6.02
CA VAL A 216 13.19 12.68 5.45
C VAL A 216 14.62 12.76 5.99
N GLU A 217 14.80 12.62 7.30
CA GLU A 217 16.10 12.62 7.97
C GLU A 217 17.00 11.50 7.44
N ALA A 218 16.49 10.27 7.37
CA ALA A 218 17.25 9.11 6.89
C ALA A 218 17.69 9.27 5.43
N LEU A 219 16.78 9.74 4.57
CA LEU A 219 17.07 9.94 3.15
C LEU A 219 18.05 11.10 2.90
N ARG A 220 17.90 12.22 3.63
CA ARG A 220 18.84 13.36 3.54
C ARG A 220 20.24 12.95 3.98
N ARG A 221 20.38 12.29 5.13
CA ARG A 221 21.67 11.80 5.61
C ARG A 221 22.32 10.82 4.65
N ALA A 222 21.54 9.94 4.04
CA ALA A 222 22.06 8.98 3.08
C ALA A 222 22.62 9.67 1.82
N ASP A 223 21.96 10.73 1.35
CA ASP A 223 22.35 11.55 0.20
C ASP A 223 23.59 12.41 0.50
N GLU A 224 23.61 13.09 1.65
CA GLU A 224 24.75 13.90 2.13
C GLU A 224 26.03 13.07 2.22
N ARG A 225 25.91 11.82 2.70
CA ARG A 225 27.02 10.85 2.76
C ARG A 225 27.37 10.24 1.40
N GLY A 226 26.62 10.53 0.35
CA GLY A 226 26.77 9.91 -0.97
C GLY A 226 26.45 8.41 -1.02
N SER A 227 25.84 7.87 0.04
CA SER A 227 25.60 6.44 0.20
C SER A 227 24.37 5.94 -0.55
N TYR A 228 23.35 6.81 -0.71
CA TYR A 228 22.14 6.51 -1.48
C TYR A 228 21.38 7.81 -1.78
N VAL A 229 20.85 7.94 -2.99
CA VAL A 229 19.98 9.05 -3.39
C VAL A 229 18.61 8.50 -3.74
N HIS A 230 17.60 8.88 -2.96
CA HIS A 230 16.23 8.49 -3.23
C HIS A 230 15.72 9.14 -4.52
N HIS A 231 15.02 8.38 -5.35
CA HIS A 231 14.72 8.77 -6.73
C HIS A 231 13.31 8.36 -7.16
N TYR A 232 12.39 8.24 -6.20
CA TYR A 232 10.99 7.95 -6.47
C TYR A 232 10.10 8.78 -5.53
N PRO A 233 8.88 9.19 -5.91
CA PRO A 233 7.96 9.81 -4.97
C PRO A 233 7.67 8.88 -3.79
N ILE A 234 7.63 9.41 -2.58
CA ILE A 234 7.25 8.65 -1.38
C ILE A 234 5.73 8.66 -1.31
N CYS A 235 5.10 7.52 -1.55
CA CYS A 235 3.64 7.41 -1.60
C CYS A 235 3.09 7.23 -0.19
N ILE A 236 2.10 8.03 0.19
CA ILE A 236 1.44 7.96 1.49
C ILE A 236 -0.08 7.90 1.29
N ARG A 237 -0.72 6.96 1.99
CA ARG A 237 -2.17 6.76 1.93
C ARG A 237 -2.74 6.41 3.29
N ARG A 238 -3.94 6.91 3.55
CA ARG A 238 -4.74 6.55 4.73
C ARG A 238 -5.35 5.16 4.54
N VAL A 239 -5.35 4.37 5.59
CA VAL A 239 -5.89 3.00 5.65
C VAL A 239 -6.73 2.90 6.91
N LEU A 240 -8.00 2.56 6.76
CA LEU A 240 -8.90 2.38 7.88
C LEU A 240 -8.57 1.09 8.64
N PRO A 241 -8.83 1.03 9.95
CA PRO A 241 -8.61 -0.18 10.73
C PRO A 241 -9.48 -1.34 10.23
N ASP A 242 -9.01 -2.56 10.47
CA ASP A 242 -9.75 -3.78 10.13
C ASP A 242 -9.74 -4.82 11.26
N ASP A 243 -10.77 -5.67 11.27
CA ASP A 243 -10.89 -6.81 12.17
C ASP A 243 -10.25 -8.07 11.55
N THR A 244 -8.92 -8.04 11.44
CA THR A 244 -8.07 -9.21 11.16
C THR A 244 -7.09 -9.43 12.31
N LEU A 245 -6.38 -10.56 12.33
CA LEU A 245 -5.40 -10.83 13.39
C LEU A 245 -4.04 -10.16 13.16
N ILE A 246 -3.61 -10.06 11.89
CA ILE A 246 -2.23 -9.65 11.55
C ILE A 246 -2.12 -8.69 10.36
N SER A 247 -3.20 -8.14 9.79
CA SER A 247 -3.03 -7.09 8.79
C SER A 247 -2.33 -5.88 9.42
N MET A 248 -1.63 -5.09 8.62
CA MET A 248 -0.94 -3.90 9.12
C MET A 248 -1.88 -2.89 9.79
N ALA A 249 -3.16 -2.87 9.44
CA ALA A 249 -4.18 -2.01 10.05
C ALA A 249 -5.09 -2.74 11.07
N SER A 250 -4.71 -3.95 11.51
CA SER A 250 -5.48 -4.72 12.48
C SER A 250 -5.68 -3.94 13.78
N CYS A 251 -6.94 -3.80 14.21
CA CYS A 251 -7.32 -3.26 15.51
C CYS A 251 -7.55 -4.35 16.57
N HIS A 252 -7.16 -5.60 16.32
CA HIS A 252 -7.44 -6.70 17.23
C HIS A 252 -6.80 -6.47 18.60
N GLY A 253 -7.65 -6.34 19.63
CA GLY A 253 -7.22 -6.06 21.01
C GLY A 253 -6.66 -4.65 21.22
N LEU A 254 -6.90 -3.72 20.29
CA LEU A 254 -6.41 -2.34 20.32
C LEU A 254 -7.55 -1.37 20.03
N GLU A 255 -7.35 -0.09 20.38
CA GLU A 255 -8.28 0.97 20.00
C GLU A 255 -8.30 1.17 18.47
N GLU A 256 -9.49 1.40 17.93
CA GLU A 256 -9.67 1.66 16.51
C GLU A 256 -9.16 3.05 16.14
N GLN A 257 -8.20 3.10 15.23
CA GLN A 257 -7.65 4.33 14.71
C GLN A 257 -7.17 4.15 13.28
N ASP A 258 -7.13 5.26 12.54
CA ASP A 258 -6.63 5.28 11.17
C ASP A 258 -5.12 5.03 11.13
N TRP A 259 -4.71 4.28 10.12
CA TRP A 259 -3.33 3.99 9.78
C TRP A 259 -2.92 4.73 8.51
N TYR A 260 -1.63 4.91 8.34
CA TYR A 260 -1.03 5.50 7.16
C TYR A 260 0.09 4.62 6.67
N ALA A 261 -0.03 4.16 5.43
CA ALA A 261 1.02 3.42 4.76
C ALA A 261 1.97 4.41 4.08
N ILE A 262 3.27 4.22 4.28
CA ILE A 262 4.36 5.02 3.72
C ILE A 262 5.23 4.11 2.87
N SER A 263 5.19 4.27 1.56
CA SER A 263 5.94 3.46 0.60
C SER A 263 7.19 4.17 0.10
N LEU A 264 8.34 3.51 0.22
CA LEU A 264 9.59 3.89 -0.41
C LEU A 264 9.93 2.90 -1.52
N ILE A 265 10.21 3.42 -2.71
CA ILE A 265 10.44 2.62 -3.91
C ILE A 265 11.84 2.91 -4.49
N THR A 266 12.48 1.88 -5.03
CA THR A 266 13.69 2.02 -5.84
C THR A 266 13.57 1.28 -7.17
N LEU A 267 14.06 1.94 -8.22
CA LEU A 267 14.12 1.42 -9.59
C LEU A 267 15.54 1.03 -10.01
N THR A 268 16.54 1.31 -9.19
CA THR A 268 17.96 1.09 -9.50
C THR A 268 18.44 -0.29 -9.05
N GLU A 269 19.40 -0.84 -9.79
CA GLU A 269 20.26 -1.94 -9.35
C GLU A 269 21.70 -1.42 -9.22
N PRO A 270 22.51 -1.89 -8.24
CA PRO A 270 22.19 -2.84 -7.17
C PRO A 270 21.27 -2.23 -6.08
N ARG A 271 20.46 -3.07 -5.41
CA ARG A 271 19.47 -2.66 -4.38
C ARG A 271 20.05 -2.52 -2.98
N GLU A 272 21.29 -2.93 -2.76
CA GLU A 272 21.95 -2.95 -1.45
C GLU A 272 21.98 -1.58 -0.75
N PRO A 273 22.31 -0.46 -1.43
CA PRO A 273 22.25 0.87 -0.82
C PRO A 273 20.86 1.23 -0.31
N PHE A 274 19.83 0.97 -1.10
CA PHE A 274 18.43 1.18 -0.69
C PHE A 274 18.09 0.31 0.51
N ARG A 275 18.37 -1.00 0.44
CA ARG A 275 18.10 -1.96 1.52
C ARG A 275 18.72 -1.54 2.84
N ARG A 276 19.96 -1.03 2.84
CA ARG A 276 20.62 -0.53 4.06
C ARG A 276 19.85 0.62 4.70
N VAL A 277 19.44 1.60 3.91
CA VAL A 277 18.68 2.76 4.40
C VAL A 277 17.31 2.34 4.92
N VAL A 278 16.56 1.56 4.14
CA VAL A 278 15.21 1.16 4.53
C VAL A 278 15.19 0.12 5.66
N ALA A 279 16.23 -0.68 5.84
CA ALA A 279 16.37 -1.59 6.98
C ALA A 279 16.47 -0.79 8.30
N ALA A 280 17.40 0.16 8.36
CA ALA A 280 17.60 1.00 9.54
C ALA A 280 16.37 1.86 9.85
N LEU A 281 15.72 2.38 8.80
CA LEU A 281 14.47 3.14 8.94
C LEU A 281 13.34 2.26 9.48
N ALA A 282 13.15 1.07 8.92
CA ALA A 282 12.13 0.12 9.38
C ALA A 282 12.33 -0.23 10.87
N ASP A 283 13.56 -0.52 11.30
CA ASP A 283 13.88 -0.82 12.70
C ASP A 283 13.53 0.37 13.62
N ARG A 284 13.89 1.61 13.24
CA ARG A 284 13.55 2.83 14.01
C ARG A 284 12.05 3.08 14.05
N MET A 285 11.35 2.97 12.92
CA MET A 285 9.90 3.18 12.86
C MET A 285 9.15 2.13 13.70
N SER A 286 9.54 0.87 13.62
CA SER A 286 8.93 -0.21 14.41
C SER A 286 9.23 -0.09 15.91
N SER A 287 10.43 0.32 16.29
CA SER A 287 10.81 0.46 17.71
C SER A 287 10.25 1.71 18.38
N LEU A 288 10.26 2.85 17.70
CA LEU A 288 9.88 4.15 18.28
C LEU A 288 8.39 4.47 18.08
N LEU A 289 7.80 4.03 16.97
CA LEU A 289 6.45 4.44 16.55
C LEU A 289 5.46 3.27 16.46
N GLY A 290 5.90 2.06 16.83
CA GLY A 290 5.08 0.85 16.69
C GLY A 290 4.73 0.54 15.23
N ALA A 291 5.54 0.98 14.27
CA ALA A 291 5.24 0.80 12.86
C ALA A 291 5.19 -0.68 12.46
N ARG A 292 4.22 -1.02 11.61
CA ARG A 292 3.99 -2.36 11.07
C ARG A 292 4.41 -2.42 9.60
N LEU A 293 5.24 -3.37 9.23
CA LEU A 293 5.76 -3.47 7.87
C LEU A 293 4.81 -4.29 6.98
N HIS A 294 4.67 -3.88 5.71
CA HIS A 294 3.77 -4.55 4.78
C HIS A 294 4.25 -5.95 4.38
N TRP A 295 3.43 -6.98 4.62
CA TRP A 295 3.79 -8.38 4.34
C TRP A 295 4.15 -8.69 2.90
N GLY A 296 3.45 -8.07 1.95
CA GLY A 296 3.67 -8.23 0.50
C GLY A 296 4.79 -7.37 -0.11
N LYS A 297 5.56 -6.62 0.69
CA LYS A 297 6.68 -5.77 0.22
C LYS A 297 8.02 -6.31 0.72
N TRP A 298 9.12 -5.64 0.38
CA TRP A 298 10.42 -6.01 0.92
C TRP A 298 10.41 -5.90 2.44
N PHE A 299 10.86 -6.96 3.10
CA PHE A 299 10.83 -7.10 4.55
C PHE A 299 12.24 -7.33 5.09
N PRO A 300 12.69 -6.57 6.10
CA PRO A 300 14.03 -6.72 6.66
C PRO A 300 14.22 -8.11 7.31
N PRO A 301 15.43 -8.71 7.21
CA PRO A 301 15.66 -10.06 7.73
C PRO A 301 15.32 -10.28 9.22
N GLY A 302 15.43 -9.24 10.06
CA GLY A 302 15.24 -9.33 11.50
C GLY A 302 13.79 -9.50 11.99
N GLY A 303 12.78 -9.30 11.12
CA GLY A 303 11.39 -9.38 11.57
C GLY A 303 11.00 -8.20 12.47
N ALA A 304 11.51 -7.01 12.19
CA ALA A 304 11.41 -5.84 13.07
C ALA A 304 9.98 -5.59 13.58
N GLY A 305 9.83 -5.54 14.91
CA GLY A 305 8.58 -5.11 15.58
C GLY A 305 7.39 -6.07 15.50
N VAL A 306 7.49 -7.24 14.86
CA VAL A 306 6.33 -8.11 14.62
C VAL A 306 5.64 -8.57 15.90
N GLU A 307 6.38 -9.18 16.83
CA GLU A 307 5.79 -9.73 18.07
C GLU A 307 5.13 -8.64 18.94
N ARG A 308 5.69 -7.43 18.97
CA ARG A 308 5.11 -6.29 19.70
C ARG A 308 3.95 -5.63 18.95
N GLY A 309 3.97 -5.68 17.63
CA GLY A 309 3.01 -4.97 16.78
C GLY A 309 1.64 -5.63 16.70
N TYR A 310 1.52 -6.93 17.00
CA TYR A 310 0.31 -7.73 16.75
C TYR A 310 -0.14 -8.54 17.97
N PRO A 311 -1.04 -8.01 18.81
CA PRO A 311 -1.62 -8.76 19.93
C PRO A 311 -2.31 -10.07 19.48
N GLY A 312 -2.92 -10.07 18.29
CA GLY A 312 -3.56 -11.25 17.69
C GLY A 312 -2.60 -12.31 17.14
N LEU A 313 -1.27 -12.12 17.24
CA LEU A 313 -0.30 -13.04 16.67
C LEU A 313 -0.40 -14.45 17.29
N GLY A 314 -0.62 -14.56 18.60
CA GLY A 314 -0.78 -15.87 19.26
C GLY A 314 -2.01 -16.65 18.76
N GLU A 315 -3.15 -15.97 18.62
CA GLU A 315 -4.38 -16.54 18.04
C GLU A 315 -4.16 -16.93 16.58
N PHE A 316 -3.44 -16.11 15.82
CA PHE A 316 -3.10 -16.38 14.42
C PHE A 316 -2.26 -17.65 14.28
N GLU A 317 -1.19 -17.77 15.08
CA GLU A 317 -0.34 -18.96 15.07
C GLU A 317 -1.09 -20.23 15.44
N ALA A 318 -1.93 -20.17 16.49
CA ALA A 318 -2.74 -21.31 16.92
C ALA A 318 -3.71 -21.74 15.82
N THR A 319 -4.34 -20.77 15.15
CA THR A 319 -5.22 -21.02 14.01
C THR A 319 -4.45 -21.66 12.85
N CYS A 320 -3.27 -21.15 12.49
CA CYS A 320 -2.45 -21.77 11.44
C CYS A 320 -2.02 -23.20 11.80
N ARG A 321 -1.70 -23.48 13.07
CA ARG A 321 -1.37 -24.84 13.53
C ARG A 321 -2.56 -25.80 13.44
N ALA A 322 -3.77 -25.33 13.68
CA ALA A 322 -4.97 -26.16 13.55
C ALA A 322 -5.28 -26.53 12.08
N PHE A 323 -5.08 -25.59 11.15
CA PHE A 323 -5.38 -25.80 9.72
C PHE A 323 -4.25 -26.49 8.95
N ASP A 324 -3.00 -26.28 9.36
CA ASP A 324 -1.82 -26.93 8.79
C ASP A 324 -0.91 -27.49 9.91
N PRO A 325 -1.30 -28.61 10.55
CA PRO A 325 -0.54 -29.22 11.65
C PRO A 325 0.87 -29.65 11.22
N ARG A 326 1.02 -30.06 9.95
CA ARG A 326 2.31 -30.51 9.38
C ARG A 326 3.18 -29.35 8.88
N GLY A 327 2.65 -28.13 8.82
CA GLY A 327 3.39 -26.95 8.38
C GLY A 327 3.77 -26.95 6.90
N VAL A 328 2.98 -27.62 6.05
CA VAL A 328 3.20 -27.74 4.60
C VAL A 328 3.29 -26.37 3.92
N PHE A 329 2.47 -25.40 4.35
CA PHE A 329 2.37 -24.09 3.70
C PHE A 329 3.34 -23.04 4.28
N ARG A 330 4.24 -23.44 5.17
CA ARG A 330 5.23 -22.53 5.76
C ARG A 330 6.42 -22.39 4.83
N ASN A 331 6.62 -21.21 4.25
CA ASN A 331 7.81 -20.89 3.48
C ASN A 331 8.95 -20.33 4.39
N ARG A 332 10.11 -20.02 3.80
CA ARG A 332 11.26 -19.44 4.54
C ARG A 332 10.91 -18.12 5.23
N PHE A 333 10.07 -17.29 4.59
CA PHE A 333 9.63 -16.02 5.17
C PHE A 333 8.79 -16.26 6.42
N LEU A 334 7.77 -17.11 6.34
CA LEU A 334 6.87 -17.41 7.47
C LEU A 334 7.64 -17.98 8.66
N ARG A 335 8.53 -18.95 8.43
CA ARG A 335 9.38 -19.52 9.49
C ARG A 335 10.28 -18.49 10.19
N ARG A 336 10.70 -17.45 9.47
CA ARG A 336 11.59 -16.42 9.99
C ARG A 336 10.83 -15.32 10.75
N VAL A 337 9.66 -14.93 10.25
CA VAL A 337 8.99 -13.68 10.65
C VAL A 337 7.76 -13.91 11.51
N LEU A 338 6.93 -14.92 11.23
CA LEU A 338 5.59 -15.06 11.84
C LEU A 338 5.39 -16.37 12.61
N LEU A 339 5.87 -17.49 12.07
CA LEU A 339 5.68 -18.83 12.63
C LEU A 339 7.04 -19.39 13.05
N ARG A 340 7.72 -18.63 13.92
CA ARG A 340 9.01 -19.06 14.50
C ARG A 340 8.75 -20.36 15.25
N ARG A 341 9.54 -21.40 14.97
CA ARG A 341 9.40 -22.69 15.66
C ARG A 341 9.50 -22.43 17.17
N LYS A 342 8.49 -22.85 17.94
CA LYS A 342 8.72 -23.33 19.29
C LYS A 342 9.16 -24.78 19.19
#